data_AF-A0A1U6HA57-F1
#
_entry.id   AF-A0A1U6HA57-F1
#
_cell.length_a   1.000
_cell.length_b   1.000
_cell.length_c   1.000
_cell.angle_alpha   90.00
_cell.angle_beta   90.00
_cell.angle_gamma   90.00
#
_symmetry.space_group_name_H-M   'P 1'
#
loop_
_entity.id
_entity.type
_entity.pdbx_description
1 polymer ?
#
loop_
_entity_poly.entity_id
_entity_poly.type
_entity_poly.pdbx_seq_one_letter_code
_entity_poly.pdbx_strand_id
1 'polypeptide(L)'
;MAGKRVIVGSGTNQEAILVRWDEENKKNGLAPIEFQYYDDDSASSLALQSGRADLTFGPNAGAAYKAAQDGKSKQVGTLNGGWPLTAEIAFTTKKDNGLAVAAQAALNELIENGTYAKILDRWGLSSEAIQKSELNPAGLPKK
;
A
#
# COMPACT_ATOMS: atom_id res chain seq x y z
N MET A 1 -9.81 -13.81 0.28
CA MET A 1 -8.91 -13.91 -0.88
C MET A 1 -8.92 -15.28 -1.56
N ALA A 2 -9.46 -16.33 -0.92
CA ALA A 2 -9.56 -17.67 -1.51
C ALA A 2 -10.05 -17.68 -2.97
N GLY A 3 -9.36 -18.43 -3.82
CA GLY A 3 -9.69 -18.63 -5.24
C GLY A 3 -9.54 -17.40 -6.13
N LYS A 4 -8.99 -16.29 -5.64
CA LYS A 4 -8.78 -15.08 -6.46
C LYS A 4 -7.48 -15.15 -7.23
N ARG A 5 -7.52 -14.63 -8.46
CA ARG A 5 -6.38 -14.39 -9.35
C ARG A 5 -5.81 -13.02 -9.06
N VAL A 6 -4.65 -12.98 -8.41
CA VAL A 6 -4.09 -11.76 -7.83
C VAL A 6 -2.76 -11.41 -8.49
N ILE A 7 -2.69 -10.21 -9.05
CA ILE A 7 -1.42 -9.64 -9.50
C ILE A 7 -0.68 -9.04 -8.30
N VAL A 8 0.55 -9.48 -8.05
CA VAL A 8 1.40 -8.95 -6.98
C VAL A 8 2.87 -8.97 -7.40
N GLY A 9 3.67 -8.05 -6.84
CA GLY A 9 5.11 -8.03 -7.07
C GLY A 9 5.83 -9.07 -6.21
N SER A 10 6.74 -9.84 -6.82
CA SER A 10 7.56 -10.82 -6.08
C SER A 10 8.54 -10.13 -5.12
N GLY A 11 8.77 -10.74 -3.96
CA GLY A 11 9.66 -10.27 -2.90
C GLY A 11 9.11 -9.10 -2.09
N THR A 12 7.85 -8.71 -2.31
CA THR A 12 7.23 -7.57 -1.63
C THR A 12 6.58 -7.96 -0.30
N ASN A 13 6.37 -6.98 0.59
CA ASN A 13 5.58 -7.21 1.81
C ASN A 13 4.15 -7.65 1.49
N GLN A 14 3.59 -7.13 0.39
CA GLN A 14 2.26 -7.47 -0.11
C GLN A 14 2.16 -8.95 -0.50
N GLU A 15 3.18 -9.48 -1.18
CA GLU A 15 3.25 -10.91 -1.47
C GLU A 15 3.32 -11.73 -0.17
N ALA A 16 4.17 -11.34 0.79
CA ALA A 16 4.29 -12.06 2.05
C ALA A 16 2.97 -12.13 2.82
N ILE A 17 2.13 -11.08 2.75
CA ILE A 17 0.78 -11.07 3.34
C ILE A 17 -0.13 -12.07 2.62
N LEU A 18 -0.16 -12.05 1.28
CA LEU A 18 -0.98 -12.97 0.49
C LEU A 18 -0.57 -14.43 0.68
N VAL A 19 0.73 -14.73 0.80
CA VAL A 19 1.23 -16.08 1.09
C VAL A 19 0.71 -16.58 2.42
N ARG A 20 0.77 -15.76 3.50
CA ARG A 20 0.21 -16.13 4.81
C ARG A 20 -1.30 -16.38 4.73
N TRP A 21 -2.05 -15.52 4.03
CA TRP A 21 -3.48 -15.73 3.84
C TRP A 21 -3.79 -16.96 2.98
N ASP A 22 -2.93 -17.31 2.04
CA ASP A 22 -3.07 -18.53 1.24
C ASP A 22 -2.84 -19.79 2.08
N GLU A 23 -1.86 -19.79 2.98
CA GLU A 23 -1.66 -20.84 3.97
C GLU A 23 -2.89 -21.03 4.87
N GLU A 24 -3.50 -19.93 5.32
CA GLU A 24 -4.76 -19.97 6.06
C GLU A 24 -5.92 -20.50 5.22
N ASN A 25 -6.05 -20.11 3.95
CA ASN A 25 -7.06 -20.66 3.04
C ASN A 25 -6.92 -22.18 2.95
N LYS A 26 -5.71 -22.68 2.68
CA LYS A 26 -5.42 -24.12 2.57
C LYS A 26 -5.72 -24.87 3.87
N LYS A 27 -5.31 -24.31 5.01
CA LYS A 27 -5.59 -24.90 6.34
C LYS A 27 -7.09 -25.03 6.61
N ASN A 28 -7.88 -24.08 6.10
CA ASN A 28 -9.33 -24.05 6.27
C ASN A 28 -10.10 -24.76 5.13
N GLY A 29 -9.41 -25.45 4.21
CA GLY A 29 -10.05 -26.16 3.09
C GLY A 29 -10.64 -25.26 2.01
N LEU A 30 -10.22 -23.99 1.95
CA LEU A 30 -10.63 -23.03 0.93
C LEU A 30 -9.70 -23.10 -0.29
N ALA A 31 -10.19 -22.61 -1.43
CA ALA A 31 -9.39 -22.55 -2.65
C ALA A 31 -8.15 -21.64 -2.47
N PRO A 32 -6.97 -22.06 -2.97
CA PRO A 32 -5.77 -21.24 -2.88
C PRO A 32 -5.88 -19.96 -3.71
N ILE A 33 -5.04 -18.98 -3.40
CA ILE A 33 -4.84 -17.77 -4.20
C ILE A 33 -4.03 -18.16 -5.45
N GLU A 34 -4.46 -17.64 -6.61
CA GLU A 34 -3.73 -17.78 -7.87
C GLU A 34 -2.86 -16.55 -8.10
N PHE A 35 -1.57 -16.66 -7.82
CA PHE A 35 -0.60 -15.57 -7.96
C PHE A 35 -0.23 -15.35 -9.44
N GLN A 36 -0.22 -14.08 -9.86
CA GLN A 36 0.23 -13.67 -11.18
C GLN A 36 1.32 -12.60 -11.04
N TYR A 37 2.41 -12.81 -11.76
CA TYR A 37 3.56 -11.92 -11.77
C TYR A 37 3.77 -11.38 -13.18
N TYR A 38 4.05 -10.08 -13.28
CA TYR A 38 4.29 -9.39 -14.53
C TYR A 38 5.51 -8.49 -14.39
N ASP A 39 6.36 -8.48 -15.40
CA ASP A 39 7.57 -7.66 -15.44
C ASP A 39 7.28 -6.21 -15.87
N ASP A 40 6.15 -5.99 -16.56
CA ASP A 40 5.73 -4.68 -17.05
C ASP A 40 4.29 -4.34 -16.69
N ASP A 41 4.04 -3.03 -16.61
CA ASP A 41 2.77 -2.50 -16.16
C ASP A 41 1.64 -2.65 -17.21
N SER A 42 2.00 -2.70 -18.49
CA SER A 42 1.02 -2.79 -19.58
C SER A 42 0.39 -4.18 -19.60
N ALA A 43 1.21 -5.23 -19.45
CA ALA A 43 0.75 -6.62 -19.36
C ALA A 43 -0.12 -6.85 -18.13
N SER A 44 0.30 -6.33 -16.97
CA SER A 44 -0.47 -6.36 -15.71
C SER A 44 -1.83 -5.68 -15.86
N SER A 45 -1.84 -4.45 -16.40
CA SER A 45 -3.07 -3.68 -16.62
C SER A 45 -4.01 -4.38 -17.60
N LEU A 46 -3.48 -4.95 -18.68
CA LEU A 46 -4.28 -5.71 -19.65
C LEU A 46 -4.86 -6.98 -19.01
N ALA A 47 -4.11 -7.69 -18.17
CA ALA A 47 -4.60 -8.87 -17.47
C ALA A 47 -5.76 -8.55 -16.52
N LEU A 48 -5.69 -7.44 -15.79
CA LEU A 48 -6.79 -6.96 -14.97
C LEU A 48 -8.02 -6.58 -15.82
N GLN A 49 -7.82 -5.76 -16.86
CA GLN A 49 -8.91 -5.25 -17.70
C GLN A 49 -9.59 -6.35 -18.52
N SER A 50 -8.86 -7.38 -18.94
CA SER A 50 -9.43 -8.52 -19.69
C SER A 50 -10.04 -9.60 -18.80
N GLY A 51 -10.00 -9.43 -17.48
CA GLY A 51 -10.51 -10.41 -16.52
C GLY A 51 -9.65 -11.68 -16.43
N ARG A 52 -8.38 -11.64 -16.87
CA ARG A 52 -7.40 -12.71 -16.59
C ARG A 52 -6.90 -12.67 -15.14
N ALA A 53 -6.94 -11.50 -14.51
CA ALA A 53 -6.79 -11.31 -13.07
C ALA A 53 -8.07 -10.70 -12.47
N ASP A 54 -8.32 -10.95 -11.20
CA ASP A 54 -9.45 -10.37 -10.46
C ASP A 54 -9.09 -9.04 -9.81
N LEU A 55 -7.84 -8.89 -9.36
CA LEU A 55 -7.34 -7.69 -8.69
C LEU A 55 -5.82 -7.61 -8.75
N THR A 56 -5.29 -6.40 -8.53
CA THR A 56 -3.88 -6.17 -8.19
C THR A 56 -3.77 -5.84 -6.70
N PHE A 57 -2.71 -6.33 -6.06
CA PHE A 57 -2.40 -6.08 -4.65
C PHE A 57 -0.99 -5.51 -4.54
N GLY A 58 -0.90 -4.23 -4.19
CA GLY A 58 0.35 -3.46 -4.26
C GLY A 58 0.24 -2.09 -3.56
N PRO A 59 1.22 -1.19 -3.78
CA PRO A 59 1.19 0.15 -3.21
C PRO A 59 -0.05 0.96 -3.65
N ASN A 60 -0.78 1.51 -2.68
CA ASN A 60 -2.02 2.24 -2.94
C ASN A 60 -1.81 3.49 -3.80
N ALA A 61 -0.74 4.25 -3.58
CA ALA A 61 -0.42 5.45 -4.37
C ALA A 61 -0.38 5.20 -5.89
N GLY A 62 0.24 4.10 -6.32
CA GLY A 62 0.27 3.73 -7.73
C GLY A 62 -1.09 3.30 -8.26
N ALA A 63 -1.86 2.56 -7.46
CA ALA A 63 -3.20 2.12 -7.83
C ALA A 63 -4.20 3.30 -7.92
N ALA A 64 -4.19 4.20 -6.96
CA ALA A 64 -5.04 5.40 -6.94
C ALA A 64 -4.76 6.31 -8.14
N TYR A 65 -3.48 6.53 -8.47
CA TYR A 65 -3.09 7.29 -9.66
C TYR A 65 -3.63 6.65 -10.95
N LYS A 66 -3.44 5.33 -11.13
CA LYS A 66 -3.93 4.62 -12.33
C LYS A 66 -5.44 4.66 -12.45
N ALA A 67 -6.16 4.42 -11.35
CA ALA A 67 -7.61 4.49 -11.31
C ALA A 67 -8.12 5.90 -11.70
N ALA A 68 -7.46 6.96 -11.23
CA ALA A 68 -7.79 8.33 -11.59
C ALA A 68 -7.42 8.70 -13.04
N GLN A 69 -6.36 8.11 -13.59
CA GLN A 69 -5.84 8.45 -14.91
C GLN A 69 -6.73 7.95 -16.06
N ASP A 70 -7.19 6.70 -16.02
CA ASP A 70 -7.95 6.10 -17.12
C ASP A 70 -9.37 5.64 -16.76
N GLY A 71 -9.70 5.58 -15.47
CA GLY A 71 -11.02 5.15 -14.98
C GLY A 71 -11.33 3.67 -15.22
N LYS A 72 -10.35 2.84 -15.61
CA LYS A 72 -10.56 1.42 -15.96
C LYS A 72 -10.40 0.47 -14.78
N SER A 73 -9.96 1.00 -13.65
CA SER A 73 -9.86 0.27 -12.39
C SER A 73 -10.42 1.12 -11.25
N LYS A 74 -10.69 0.49 -10.12
CA LYS A 74 -11.13 1.16 -8.91
C LYS A 74 -10.49 0.51 -7.69
N GLN A 75 -10.27 1.31 -6.66
CA GLN A 75 -9.86 0.81 -5.36
C GLN A 75 -10.99 -0.03 -4.75
N VAL A 76 -10.66 -1.24 -4.29
CA VAL A 76 -11.61 -2.16 -3.66
C VAL A 76 -11.29 -2.44 -2.19
N GLY A 77 -10.19 -1.89 -1.69
CA GLY A 77 -9.75 -2.00 -0.31
C GLY A 77 -8.33 -1.50 -0.14
N THR A 78 -7.94 -1.22 1.10
CA THR A 78 -6.58 -0.88 1.50
C THR A 78 -6.18 -1.72 2.70
N LEU A 79 -4.88 -1.96 2.82
CA LEU A 79 -4.29 -2.66 3.94
C LEU A 79 -2.99 -1.96 4.30
N ASN A 80 -2.66 -1.90 5.59
CA ASN A 80 -1.36 -1.43 6.00
C ASN A 80 -0.27 -2.39 5.48
N GLY A 81 0.81 -1.83 4.90
CA GLY A 81 1.91 -2.62 4.33
C GLY A 81 2.69 -3.46 5.35
N GLY A 82 2.52 -3.21 6.64
CA GLY A 82 3.12 -3.96 7.75
C GLY A 82 2.23 -5.05 8.34
N TRP A 83 1.08 -5.35 7.74
CA TRP A 83 0.06 -6.22 8.32
C TRP A 83 0.64 -7.52 8.94
N PRO A 84 0.20 -7.90 10.16
CA PRO A 84 -0.85 -7.28 10.96
C PRO A 84 -0.42 -6.03 11.75
N LEU A 85 0.85 -5.64 11.65
CA LEU A 85 1.37 -4.42 12.27
C LEU A 85 1.15 -3.20 11.36
N THR A 86 1.52 -2.03 11.88
CA THR A 86 1.51 -0.77 11.14
C THR A 86 2.93 -0.45 10.65
N ALA A 87 3.09 -0.32 9.35
CA ALA A 87 4.27 0.21 8.68
C ALA A 87 3.90 1.56 8.09
N GLU A 88 4.21 2.62 8.84
CA GLU A 88 4.02 3.99 8.38
C GLU A 88 4.99 4.34 7.25
N ILE A 89 4.55 5.22 6.36
CA ILE A 89 5.43 5.83 5.37
C ILE A 89 6.24 6.94 6.06
N ALA A 90 7.56 6.90 5.89
CA ALA A 90 8.47 7.83 6.54
C ALA A 90 9.46 8.42 5.54
N PHE A 91 9.94 9.63 5.84
CA PHE A 91 11.16 10.19 5.25
C PHE A 91 12.30 10.07 6.27
N THR A 92 13.53 9.96 5.81
CA THR A 92 14.70 9.83 6.68
C THR A 92 15.73 10.92 6.37
N THR A 93 16.44 11.35 7.41
CA THR A 93 17.57 12.28 7.29
C THR A 93 18.78 11.70 7.99
N LYS A 94 19.97 12.23 7.69
CA LYS A 94 21.18 11.88 8.44
C LYS A 94 20.95 12.19 9.92
N LYS A 95 21.40 11.30 10.81
CA LYS A 95 21.38 11.54 12.26
C LYS A 95 22.10 12.85 12.60
N ASP A 96 21.62 13.49 13.66
CA ASP A 96 22.22 14.67 14.29
C ASP A 96 22.32 15.92 13.40
N ASN A 97 21.52 16.02 12.33
CA ASN A 97 21.47 17.20 11.45
C ASN A 97 20.26 18.12 11.71
N GLY A 98 19.39 17.79 12.66
CA GLY A 98 18.19 18.56 13.01
C GLY A 98 17.03 18.49 12.00
N LEU A 99 17.24 17.97 10.79
CA LEU A 99 16.23 18.00 9.72
C LEU A 99 15.02 17.13 10.02
N ALA A 100 15.18 16.00 10.72
CA ALA A 100 14.06 15.15 11.11
C ALA A 100 13.04 15.89 12.01
N VAL A 101 13.53 16.70 12.95
CA VAL A 101 12.68 17.52 13.84
C VAL A 101 11.98 18.61 13.05
N ALA A 102 12.72 19.32 12.19
CA ALA A 102 12.16 20.39 11.36
C ALA A 102 11.08 19.86 10.40
N ALA A 103 11.32 18.71 9.76
CA ALA A 103 10.37 18.11 8.83
C ALA A 103 9.13 17.54 9.54
N GLN A 104 9.27 16.98 10.75
CA GLN A 104 8.13 16.58 11.57
C GLN A 104 7.26 17.80 11.92
N ALA A 105 7.87 18.89 12.37
CA ALA A 105 7.15 20.12 12.72
C ALA A 105 6.40 20.68 11.50
N ALA A 106 7.07 20.74 10.34
CA ALA A 106 6.45 21.20 9.10
C ALA A 106 5.29 20.30 8.66
N LEU A 107 5.41 18.98 8.76
CA LEU A 107 4.32 18.06 8.41
C LEU A 107 3.14 18.20 9.37
N ASN A 108 3.37 18.36 10.67
CA ASN A 108 2.32 18.57 11.65
C ASN A 108 1.58 19.90 11.44
N GLU A 109 2.29 20.97 11.07
CA GLU A 109 1.66 22.24 10.65
C GLU A 109 0.74 22.04 9.44
N LEU A 110 1.19 21.30 8.41
CA LEU A 110 0.36 20.98 7.24
C LEU A 110 -0.85 20.11 7.57
N ILE A 111 -0.73 19.23 8.57
CA ILE A 111 -1.86 18.44 9.09
C ILE A 111 -2.87 19.36 9.78
N GLU A 112 -2.41 20.21 10.70
CA GLU A 112 -3.26 21.09 11.50
C GLU A 112 -4.01 22.12 10.64
N ASN A 113 -3.33 22.71 9.66
CA ASN A 113 -3.95 23.69 8.76
C ASN A 113 -4.74 23.06 7.59
N GLY A 114 -4.84 21.73 7.52
CA GLY A 114 -5.63 21.00 6.54
C GLY A 114 -5.02 20.92 5.14
N THR A 115 -3.82 21.46 4.92
CA THR A 115 -3.13 21.36 3.61
C THR A 115 -2.78 19.91 3.28
N TYR A 116 -2.34 19.13 4.27
CA TYR A 116 -2.07 17.70 4.14
C TYR A 116 -3.29 16.93 3.63
N ALA A 117 -4.46 17.15 4.23
CA ALA A 117 -5.70 16.51 3.82
C ALA A 117 -6.08 16.85 2.35
N LYS A 118 -5.92 18.12 1.94
CA LYS A 118 -6.17 18.54 0.54
C LYS A 118 -5.21 17.88 -0.45
N ILE A 119 -3.96 17.68 -0.04
CA ILE A 119 -2.96 16.98 -0.87
C ILE A 119 -3.37 15.51 -1.02
N LEU A 120 -3.68 14.82 0.07
CA LEU A 120 -4.10 13.43 0.01
C LEU A 120 -5.37 13.23 -0.82
N ASP A 121 -6.35 14.11 -0.66
CA ASP A 121 -7.61 14.05 -1.41
C ASP A 121 -7.38 14.18 -2.92
N ARG A 122 -6.53 15.13 -3.34
CA ARG A 122 -6.13 15.28 -4.74
C ARG A 122 -5.56 13.99 -5.34
N TRP A 123 -4.85 13.21 -4.52
CA TRP A 123 -4.19 11.97 -4.94
C TRP A 123 -4.99 10.71 -4.63
N GLY A 124 -6.20 10.83 -4.07
CA GLY A 124 -7.03 9.67 -3.69
C GLY A 124 -6.48 8.87 -2.52
N LEU A 125 -5.70 9.50 -1.62
CA LEU A 125 -4.98 8.84 -0.51
C LEU A 125 -5.56 9.17 0.87
N SER A 126 -6.74 9.79 0.94
CA SER A 126 -7.36 10.20 2.20
C SER A 126 -7.55 9.05 3.19
N SER A 127 -7.68 7.80 2.71
CA SER A 127 -7.78 6.61 3.57
C SER A 127 -6.50 6.26 4.32
N GLU A 128 -5.36 6.81 3.92
CA GLU A 128 -4.04 6.59 4.53
C GLU A 128 -3.59 7.80 5.36
N ALA A 129 -4.48 8.75 5.63
CA ALA A 129 -4.18 9.94 6.42
C ALA A 129 -3.82 9.58 7.86
N ILE A 130 -2.74 10.18 8.36
CA ILE A 130 -2.37 10.14 9.78
C ILE A 130 -2.86 11.41 10.49
N GLN A 131 -3.18 11.28 11.78
CA GLN A 131 -3.56 12.43 12.62
C GLN A 131 -2.35 13.24 13.10
N LYS A 132 -1.17 12.62 13.14
CA LYS A 132 0.06 13.23 13.66
C LYS A 132 1.28 12.54 13.07
N SER A 133 2.26 13.31 12.63
CA SER A 133 3.60 12.82 12.31
C SER A 133 4.39 12.62 13.59
N GLU A 134 4.89 11.40 13.79
CA GLU A 134 5.74 11.03 14.91
C GLU A 134 7.23 11.13 14.56
N LEU A 135 8.08 11.32 15.56
CA LEU A 135 9.54 11.34 15.41
C LEU A 135 10.10 10.05 16.00
N ASN A 136 10.71 9.22 15.16
CA ASN A 136 11.28 7.93 15.54
C ASN A 136 10.30 7.04 16.36
N PRO A 137 9.05 6.81 15.90
CA PRO A 137 8.16 5.85 16.56
C PRO A 137 8.72 4.43 16.49
N ALA A 138 8.14 3.52 17.27
CA ALA A 138 8.52 2.11 17.22
C ALA A 138 8.30 1.55 15.81
N GLY A 139 9.37 1.02 15.19
CA GLY A 139 9.29 0.38 13.88
C GLY A 139 8.83 -1.07 13.94
N LEU A 140 8.77 -1.72 12.77
CA LEU A 140 8.53 -3.16 12.70
C LEU A 140 9.67 -3.93 13.42
N PRO A 141 9.36 -5.08 14.07
CA PRO A 141 10.38 -5.95 14.66
C PRO A 141 11.43 -6.36 13.64
N LYS A 142 12.69 -6.47 14.07
CA LYS A 142 13.71 -7.11 13.23
C LYS A 142 13.30 -8.55 12.96
N LYS A 143 13.42 -8.98 11.70
CA LYS A 143 13.35 -10.39 11.32
C LYS A 143 14.58 -11.13 11.84
#